data_AF-A0A837NL83-F1
#
_entry.id   AF-A0A837NL83-F1
#
_cell.length_a   1.000
_cell.length_b   1.000
_cell.length_c   1.000
_cell.angle_alpha   90.00
_cell.angle_beta   90.00
_cell.angle_gamma   90.00
#
_symmetry.space_group_name_H-M   'P 1'
#
loop_
_entity.id
_entity.type
_entity.pdbx_description
1 polymer ?
#
loop_
_entity_poly.entity_id
_entity_poly.type
_entity_poly.pdbx_seq_one_letter_code
_entity_poly.pdbx_strand_id
1 'polypeptide(L)'
;MITLLLVIYTLIAGWLSYYLLTHQSRPFLFFDPNKAPTIKHVARYGGGLMLLVTIACFVTIFVQATMLIAIVLASGSLIMMAIALILVSFMQIS
;
A
#
# COMPACT_ATOMS: atom_id res chain seq x y z
N MET A 1 -8.82 23.77 1.38
CA MET A 1 -9.00 23.02 0.10
C MET A 1 -7.99 21.88 -0.08
N ILE A 2 -7.47 21.27 1.00
CA ILE A 2 -6.55 20.11 0.94
C ILE A 2 -7.25 18.81 1.40
N THR A 3 -8.35 18.95 2.13
CA THR A 3 -9.15 17.86 2.70
C THR A 3 -9.72 16.94 1.63
N LEU A 4 -10.16 17.48 0.49
CA LEU A 4 -10.70 16.70 -0.63
C LEU A 4 -9.62 15.80 -1.25
N LEU A 5 -8.39 16.32 -1.42
CA LEU A 5 -7.25 15.56 -1.90
C LEU A 5 -6.87 14.45 -0.91
N LEU A 6 -6.92 14.74 0.40
CA LEU A 6 -6.69 13.77 1.47
C LEU A 6 -7.72 12.63 1.48
N VAL A 7 -9.00 12.95 1.26
CA VAL A 7 -10.07 11.95 1.16
C VAL A 7 -9.83 11.05 -0.05
N ILE A 8 -9.52 11.62 -1.22
CA ILE A 8 -9.21 10.85 -2.43
C ILE A 8 -7.98 9.96 -2.20
N TYR A 9 -6.91 10.51 -1.61
CA TYR A 9 -5.72 9.74 -1.29
C TYR A 9 -6.01 8.58 -0.33
N THR A 10 -6.82 8.82 0.71
CA THR A 10 -7.21 7.79 1.68
C THR A 10 -8.02 6.68 1.01
N LEU A 11 -8.93 7.02 0.07
CA LEU A 11 -9.67 6.03 -0.71
C LEU A 11 -8.74 5.19 -1.61
N ILE A 12 -7.79 5.83 -2.29
CA ILE A 12 -6.81 5.14 -3.14
C ILE A 12 -5.90 4.23 -2.29
N ALA A 13 -5.38 4.74 -1.18
CA ALA A 13 -4.53 3.99 -0.26
C ALA A 13 -5.29 2.81 0.37
N GLY A 14 -6.55 3.01 0.75
CA GLY A 14 -7.42 1.95 1.26
C GLY A 14 -7.74 0.91 0.20
N TRP A 15 -8.04 1.33 -1.02
CA TRP A 15 -8.25 0.41 -2.15
C TRP A 15 -7.01 -0.41 -2.43
N LEU A 16 -5.83 0.21 -2.48
CA LEU A 16 -4.54 -0.46 -2.68
C LEU A 16 -4.22 -1.45 -1.55
N SER A 17 -4.40 -1.02 -0.29
CA SER A 17 -4.21 -1.89 0.87
C SER A 17 -5.11 -3.11 0.80
N TYR A 18 -6.41 -2.89 0.55
CA TYR A 18 -7.40 -3.95 0.38
C TYR A 18 -7.06 -4.86 -0.80
N TYR A 19 -6.62 -4.30 -1.93
CA TYR A 19 -6.27 -5.03 -3.13
C TYR A 19 -5.04 -5.92 -2.90
N LEU A 20 -3.97 -5.37 -2.30
CA LEU A 20 -2.78 -6.10 -1.86
C LEU A 20 -3.14 -7.20 -0.87
N LEU A 21 -4.00 -6.93 0.12
CA LEU A 21 -4.45 -7.90 1.12
C LEU A 21 -5.28 -9.04 0.54
N THR A 22 -6.23 -8.70 -0.32
CA THR A 22 -7.15 -9.66 -0.94
C THR A 22 -6.41 -10.56 -1.95
N HIS A 23 -5.41 -10.03 -2.64
CA HIS A 23 -4.60 -10.78 -3.60
C HIS A 23 -3.38 -11.49 -2.99
N GLN A 24 -3.24 -11.53 -1.66
CA GLN A 24 -2.25 -12.39 -0.98
C GLN A 24 -2.45 -13.89 -1.28
N SER A 25 -3.67 -14.27 -1.67
CA SER A 25 -4.09 -15.67 -1.79
C SER A 25 -4.68 -16.01 -3.16
N ARG A 26 -4.64 -15.07 -4.12
CA ARG A 26 -5.17 -15.28 -5.48
C ARG A 26 -4.11 -14.91 -6.53
N PRO A 27 -4.00 -15.67 -7.62
CA PRO A 27 -3.05 -15.39 -8.69
C PRO A 27 -3.29 -13.99 -9.24
N PHE A 28 -2.21 -13.24 -9.39
CA PHE A 28 -2.26 -11.82 -9.71
C PHE A 28 -1.66 -11.55 -11.07
N LEU A 29 -2.49 -11.31 -12.08
CA LEU A 29 -2.17 -10.95 -13.48
C LEU A 29 -1.15 -11.87 -14.22
N PHE A 30 -0.02 -12.25 -13.62
CA PHE A 30 0.98 -13.27 -14.03
C PHE A 30 1.70 -13.99 -12.86
N PHE A 31 1.43 -13.63 -11.60
CA PHE A 31 2.09 -14.19 -10.43
C PHE A 31 1.31 -15.38 -9.88
N ASP A 32 1.92 -16.56 -9.94
CA ASP A 32 1.41 -17.78 -9.33
C ASP A 32 2.00 -17.89 -7.90
N PRO A 33 1.23 -17.59 -6.83
CA PRO A 33 1.73 -17.55 -5.46
C PRO A 33 2.19 -18.92 -4.91
N ASN A 34 1.99 -20.00 -5.68
CA ASN A 34 2.51 -21.33 -5.38
C ASN A 34 4.00 -21.53 -5.73
N LYS A 35 4.62 -20.64 -6.53
CA LYS A 35 6.04 -20.79 -6.93
C LYS A 35 7.05 -20.09 -6.01
N ALA A 36 6.64 -19.11 -5.20
CA ALA A 36 7.57 -18.35 -4.36
C ALA A 36 6.94 -17.87 -3.02
N PRO A 37 7.30 -18.47 -1.86
CA PRO A 37 6.79 -18.07 -0.55
C PRO A 37 7.15 -16.62 -0.15
N THR A 38 8.19 -16.06 -0.77
CA THR A 38 8.66 -14.68 -0.57
C THR A 38 7.64 -13.65 -1.05
N ILE A 39 6.97 -13.89 -2.19
CA ILE A 39 5.97 -12.95 -2.75
C ILE A 39 4.74 -12.89 -1.84
N LYS A 40 4.33 -14.03 -1.27
CA LYS A 40 3.24 -14.10 -0.29
C LYS A 40 3.56 -13.28 0.97
N HIS A 41 4.80 -13.33 1.46
CA HIS A 41 5.21 -12.55 2.63
C HIS A 41 5.28 -11.06 2.33
N VAL A 42 5.79 -10.67 1.17
CA VAL A 42 5.85 -9.25 0.77
C VAL A 42 4.45 -8.68 0.56
N ALA A 43 3.54 -9.41 -0.09
CA ALA A 43 2.14 -8.99 -0.22
C ALA A 43 1.44 -8.90 1.15
N ARG A 44 1.79 -9.81 2.09
CA ARG A 44 1.29 -9.81 3.48
C ARG A 44 1.75 -8.64 4.31
N TYR A 45 3.07 -8.44 4.37
CA TYR A 45 3.67 -7.34 5.10
C TYR A 45 3.35 -5.99 4.44
N GLY A 46 3.46 -5.90 3.12
CA GLY A 46 3.19 -4.69 2.36
C GLY A 46 1.73 -4.24 2.48
N GLY A 47 0.77 -5.16 2.30
CA GLY A 47 -0.65 -4.86 2.47
C GLY A 47 -1.02 -4.47 3.91
N GLY A 48 -0.41 -5.13 4.91
CA GLY A 48 -0.62 -4.78 6.33
C GLY A 48 -0.05 -3.40 6.71
N LEU A 49 1.17 -3.09 6.26
CA LEU A 49 1.78 -1.77 6.43
C LEU A 49 0.96 -0.68 5.76
N MET A 50 0.45 -0.94 4.55
CA MET A 50 -0.34 0.04 3.82
C MET A 50 -1.71 0.27 4.47
N LEU A 51 -2.30 -0.76 5.09
CA LEU A 51 -3.53 -0.62 5.87
C LEU A 51 -3.29 0.28 7.10
N LEU A 52 -2.18 0.10 7.81
CA LEU A 52 -1.80 0.99 8.93
C LEU A 52 -1.65 2.45 8.47
N VAL A 53 -1.00 2.68 7.32
CA VAL A 53 -0.89 4.03 6.75
C VAL A 53 -2.26 4.59 6.35
N THR A 54 -3.16 3.76 5.83
CA THR A 54 -4.53 4.18 5.49
C THR A 54 -5.30 4.64 6.74
N ILE A 55 -5.19 3.90 7.86
CA ILE A 55 -5.78 4.29 9.14
C ILE A 55 -5.17 5.61 9.63
N ALA A 56 -3.85 5.74 9.58
CA ALA A 56 -3.17 6.97 9.96
C ALA A 56 -3.62 8.16 9.10
N CYS A 57 -3.84 7.95 7.80
CA CYS A 57 -4.33 8.96 6.87
C CYS A 57 -5.78 9.35 7.17
N PHE A 58 -6.62 8.41 7.60
CA PHE A 58 -7.96 8.72 8.07
C PHE A 58 -7.95 9.61 9.32
N VAL A 59 -7.02 9.37 10.25
CA VAL A 59 -6.85 10.20 11.46
C VAL A 59 -6.38 11.61 11.11
N THR A 60 -5.51 11.78 10.13
CA THR A 60 -5.02 13.12 9.73
C THR A 60 -6.11 14.01 9.13
N ILE A 61 -7.22 13.45 8.63
CA ILE A 61 -8.40 14.22 8.17
C ILE A 61 -9.03 15.02 9.32
N PHE A 62 -9.05 14.47 10.54
CA PHE A 62 -9.63 15.13 11.71
C PHE A 62 -8.65 16.09 12.38
N VAL A 63 -7.38 15.70 12.47
CA VAL A 63 -6.34 16.48 13.15
C VAL A 63 -5.88 17.69 12.32
N GLN A 64 -5.93 17.60 10.99
CA GLN A 64 -5.52 18.64 10.03
C GLN A 64 -4.13 19.26 10.29
N ALA A 65 -3.24 18.56 10.99
CA ALA A 65 -1.87 19.00 11.21
C ALA A 65 -1.02 18.75 9.97
N THR A 66 -0.55 19.81 9.33
CA THR A 66 0.26 19.76 8.09
C THR A 66 1.49 18.85 8.21
N MET A 67 2.15 18.87 9.37
CA MET A 67 3.33 18.03 9.61
C MET A 67 2.98 16.54 9.62
N LEU A 68 1.86 16.15 10.27
CA LEU A 68 1.39 14.76 10.29
C LEU A 68 0.94 14.30 8.90
N ILE A 69 0.24 15.17 8.16
CA ILE A 69 -0.17 14.88 6.78
C ILE A 69 1.07 14.57 5.92
N ALA A 70 2.12 15.40 6.00
CA ALA A 70 3.34 15.20 5.23
C ALA A 70 4.05 13.89 5.57
N ILE A 71 4.16 13.54 6.86
CA ILE A 71 4.80 12.30 7.31
C ILE A 71 4.00 11.08 6.82
N VAL A 72 2.68 11.09 6.97
CA VAL A 72 1.82 9.98 6.53
C VAL A 72 1.89 9.82 5.01
N LEU A 73 1.79 10.89 4.23
CA LEU A 73 1.92 10.82 2.77
C LEU A 73 3.29 10.31 2.33
N ALA A 74 4.37 10.81 2.93
CA ALA A 74 5.73 10.38 2.62
C ALA A 74 5.94 8.90 2.96
N SER A 75 5.40 8.44 4.10
CA SER A 75 5.48 7.02 4.48
C SER A 75 4.72 6.13 3.49
N GLY A 76 3.51 6.53 3.08
CA GLY A 76 2.69 5.78 2.14
C GLY A 76 3.31 5.66 0.75
N SER A 77 3.93 6.74 0.26
CA SER A 77 4.64 6.71 -1.03
C SER A 77 5.88 5.83 -1.00
N LEU A 78 6.67 5.88 0.08
CA LEU A 78 7.85 5.02 0.27
C LEU A 78 7.48 3.54 0.32
N ILE A 79 6.42 3.19 1.06
CA ILE A 79 5.94 1.81 1.16
C ILE A 79 5.47 1.30 -0.22
N MET A 80 4.69 2.10 -0.95
CA MET A 80 4.24 1.75 -2.30
C MET A 80 5.40 1.58 -3.27
N MET A 81 6.40 2.45 -3.20
CA MET A 81 7.60 2.34 -4.03
C MET A 81 8.38 1.06 -3.73
N ALA A 82 8.57 0.73 -2.45
CA ALA A 82 9.24 -0.51 -2.05
C ALA A 82 8.48 -1.76 -2.53
N ILE A 83 7.15 -1.80 -2.35
CA ILE A 83 6.31 -2.91 -2.82
C ILE A 83 6.39 -3.03 -4.35
N ALA A 84 6.30 -1.92 -5.07
CA ALA A 84 6.37 -1.91 -6.54
C ALA A 84 7.73 -2.41 -7.04
N LEU A 85 8.84 -1.96 -6.45
CA LEU A 85 10.19 -2.41 -6.80
C LEU A 85 10.37 -3.91 -6.56
N ILE A 86 9.87 -4.42 -5.43
CA ILE A 86 9.94 -5.84 -5.13
C ILE A 86 9.12 -6.64 -6.15
N LEU A 87 7.88 -6.24 -6.44
CA LEU A 87 7.05 -6.90 -7.45
C LEU A 87 7.70 -6.87 -8.84
N VAL A 88 8.26 -5.75 -9.27
CA VAL A 88 8.96 -5.63 -10.56
C VAL A 88 10.20 -6.53 -10.60
N SER A 89 10.95 -6.62 -9.50
CA SER A 89 12.12 -7.52 -9.42
C SER A 89 11.72 -8.98 -9.59
N PHE A 90 10.54 -9.40 -9.13
CA PHE A 90 10.04 -10.74 -9.38
C PHE A 90 9.49 -10.93 -10.81
N MET A 91 9.03 -9.86 -11.48
CA MET A 91 8.60 -9.90 -12.88
C MET A 91 9.77 -10.04 -13.87
N GLN A 92 10.91 -9.40 -13.60
CA GLN A 92 12.08 -9.44 -14.51
C GLN A 92 12.89 -10.74 -14.46
N ILE A 93 12.60 -11.63 -13.50
CA ILE A 93 13.30 -12.92 -13.33
C ILE A 93 12.53 -14.08 -14.01
N SER A 94 11.38 -13.82 -14.64
CA SER A 94 10.68 -14.79 -15.50
C SER A 94 11.13 -14.69 -16.95
#